data_AF-A0A9E1QUP5-F1
#
_entry.id   AF-A0A9E1QUP5-F1
#
_cell.length_a   1.000
_cell.length_b   1.000
_cell.length_c   1.000
_cell.angle_alpha   90.00
_cell.angle_beta   90.00
_cell.angle_gamma   90.00
#
_symmetry.space_group_name_H-M   'P 1'
#
loop_
_entity.id
_entity.type
_entity.pdbx_description
1 polymer ?
#
loop_
_entity_poly.entity_id
_entity_poly.type
_entity_poly.pdbx_seq_one_letter_code
_entity_poly.pdbx_strand_id
1 'polypeptide(L)'
;MFSLITSKESNLKNDLLSGVTVALALVPEAVAFAFVAGVAPMIGLYAAFIMGIIASIFGGRPGMISGATGAMAVVVVALVASHGVQYLFAAVLLAGLIQILFGILRLGKFIRLVPYPVMLGFVNGLAVVIFIAQLAQFKVV
;
A
#
# COMPACT_ATOMS: atom_id res chain seq x y z
N MET A 1 11.99 -13.14 -26.63
CA MET A 1 12.21 -12.98 -25.17
C MET A 1 11.18 -12.03 -24.55
N PHE A 2 9.90 -12.24 -24.83
CA PHE A 2 8.78 -11.54 -24.19
C PHE A 2 7.68 -12.58 -23.97
N SER A 3 7.71 -13.26 -22.83
CA SER A 3 6.55 -13.99 -22.34
C SER A 3 5.63 -12.96 -21.69
N LEU A 4 4.72 -12.39 -22.49
CA LEU A 4 3.82 -11.33 -22.04
C LEU A 4 2.56 -11.86 -21.36
N ILE A 5 2.38 -13.17 -21.28
CA ILE A 5 1.32 -13.79 -20.49
C ILE A 5 1.90 -15.09 -19.96
N THR A 6 2.20 -15.14 -18.66
CA THR A 6 2.40 -16.41 -17.97
C THR A 6 1.07 -17.15 -18.04
N SER A 7 0.97 -18.10 -18.98
CA SER A 7 -0.10 -19.09 -19.04
C SER A 7 0.02 -19.97 -17.79
N LYS A 8 -0.47 -19.47 -16.66
CA LYS A 8 -0.70 -20.30 -15.49
C LYS A 8 -2.12 -20.82 -15.65
N GLU A 9 -2.30 -22.14 -15.62
CA GLU A 9 -3.63 -22.71 -15.54
C GLU A 9 -4.35 -22.07 -14.35
N SER A 10 -5.47 -21.41 -14.63
CA SER A 10 -6.25 -20.71 -13.61
C SER A 10 -6.78 -21.73 -12.62
N ASN A 11 -6.18 -21.79 -11.44
CA ASN A 11 -6.63 -22.67 -10.39
C ASN A 11 -7.62 -21.90 -9.52
N LEU A 12 -8.88 -21.87 -9.97
CA LEU A 12 -9.97 -21.14 -9.32
C LEU A 12 -10.04 -21.43 -7.81
N LYS A 13 -9.84 -22.69 -7.41
CA LYS A 13 -9.82 -23.09 -6.00
C LYS A 13 -8.70 -22.38 -5.24
N ASN A 14 -7.47 -22.41 -5.76
CA ASN A 14 -6.32 -21.79 -5.08
C ASN A 14 -6.38 -20.26 -5.11
N ASP A 15 -6.85 -19.67 -6.21
CA ASP A 15 -6.99 -18.21 -6.35
C ASP A 15 -8.08 -17.68 -5.40
N LEU A 16 -9.20 -18.40 -5.28
CA LEU A 16 -10.25 -18.05 -4.32
C LEU A 16 -9.77 -18.22 -2.87
N LEU A 17 -9.15 -19.36 -2.54
CA LEU A 17 -8.67 -19.62 -1.18
C LEU A 17 -7.59 -18.62 -0.75
N SER A 18 -6.64 -18.31 -1.62
CA SER A 18 -5.60 -17.31 -1.36
C SER A 18 -6.20 -15.89 -1.27
N GLY A 19 -7.13 -15.53 -2.14
CA GLY A 19 -7.83 -14.24 -2.10
C GLY A 19 -8.58 -14.04 -0.78
N VAL A 20 -9.35 -15.03 -0.33
CA VAL A 20 -10.07 -14.98 0.95
C VAL A 20 -9.09 -14.89 2.13
N THR A 21 -8.02 -15.68 2.12
CA THR A 21 -7.01 -15.68 3.18
C THR A 21 -6.35 -14.31 3.31
N VAL A 22 -5.96 -13.71 2.19
CA VAL A 22 -5.31 -12.40 2.20
C VAL A 22 -6.30 -11.28 2.51
N ALA A 23 -7.56 -11.38 2.08
CA ALA A 23 -8.60 -10.42 2.46
C ALA A 23 -8.80 -10.39 3.98
N LEU A 24 -8.86 -11.55 4.64
CA LEU A 24 -8.96 -11.64 6.10
C LEU A 24 -7.73 -11.07 6.80
N ALA A 25 -6.53 -11.26 6.23
CA ALA A 25 -5.30 -10.66 6.75
C ALA A 25 -5.26 -9.13 6.59
N LEU A 26 -5.79 -8.60 5.47
CA LEU A 26 -5.75 -7.16 5.17
C LEU A 26 -6.68 -6.31 6.03
N VAL A 27 -7.80 -6.86 6.52
CA VAL A 27 -8.77 -6.10 7.33
C VAL A 27 -8.12 -5.50 8.59
N PRO A 28 -7.48 -6.27 9.48
CA PRO A 28 -6.82 -5.71 10.66
C PRO A 28 -5.62 -4.83 10.27
N GLU A 29 -4.89 -5.17 9.21
CA GLU A 29 -3.74 -4.40 8.72
C GLU A 29 -4.15 -2.98 8.28
N ALA A 30 -5.18 -2.86 7.44
CA ALA A 30 -5.68 -1.59 6.95
C ALA A 30 -6.24 -0.71 8.07
N VAL A 31 -6.93 -1.31 9.04
CA VAL A 31 -7.45 -0.62 10.22
C VAL A 31 -6.29 -0.11 11.09
N ALA A 32 -5.27 -0.93 11.36
CA ALA A 32 -4.11 -0.54 12.14
C ALA A 32 -3.34 0.62 11.49
N PHE A 33 -3.12 0.58 10.17
CA PHE A 33 -2.44 1.66 9.47
C PHE A 33 -3.25 2.96 9.41
N ALA A 34 -4.57 2.88 9.34
CA ALA A 34 -5.43 4.06 9.46
C ALA A 34 -5.26 4.74 10.83
N PHE A 35 -5.19 3.97 11.91
CA PHE A 35 -4.91 4.52 13.25
C PHE A 35 -3.52 5.16 13.34
N VAL A 36 -2.49 4.52 12.78
CA VAL A 36 -1.14 5.10 12.72
C VAL A 36 -1.15 6.42 11.94
N ALA A 37 -1.91 6.49 10.84
CA ALA A 37 -2.07 7.70 10.03
C ALA A 37 -2.98 8.78 10.67
N GLY A 38 -3.61 8.50 11.81
CA GLY A 38 -4.53 9.43 12.47
C GLY A 38 -5.84 9.67 11.70
N VAL A 39 -6.25 8.72 10.85
CA VAL A 39 -7.47 8.81 10.03
C VAL A 39 -8.50 7.76 10.44
N ALA A 40 -9.76 7.97 10.04
CA ALA A 40 -10.82 7.01 10.31
C ALA A 40 -10.51 5.63 9.67
N PRO A 41 -10.72 4.50 10.37
CA PRO A 41 -10.46 3.15 9.86
C PRO A 41 -11.15 2.83 8.52
N MET A 42 -12.33 3.40 8.31
CA MET A 42 -13.07 3.28 7.06
C MET A 42 -12.26 3.73 5.84
N ILE A 43 -11.42 4.76 5.99
CA ILE A 43 -10.56 5.26 4.89
C ILE A 43 -9.53 4.20 4.48
N GLY A 44 -8.92 3.52 5.45
CA GLY A 44 -7.97 2.43 5.19
C GLY A 44 -8.64 1.23 4.50
N LEU A 45 -9.82 0.83 4.97
CA LEU A 45 -10.60 -0.26 4.37
C LEU A 45 -11.04 0.05 2.95
N TYR A 46 -11.53 1.27 2.70
CA TYR A 46 -11.87 1.70 1.34
C TYR A 46 -10.65 1.74 0.43
N ALA A 47 -9.50 2.21 0.93
CA ALA A 47 -8.26 2.21 0.16
C ALA A 47 -7.84 0.78 -0.22
N ALA A 48 -7.86 -0.17 0.72
CA ALA A 48 -7.54 -1.57 0.47
C ALA A 48 -8.50 -2.21 -0.55
N PHE A 49 -9.80 -1.98 -0.41
CA PHE A 49 -10.82 -2.52 -1.30
C PHE A 49 -10.70 -1.98 -2.73
N ILE A 50 -10.63 -0.65 -2.89
CA ILE A 50 -10.55 0.02 -4.19
C ILE A 50 -9.24 -0.35 -4.89
N MET A 51 -8.12 -0.34 -4.17
CA MET A 51 -6.82 -0.73 -4.74
C MET A 51 -6.79 -2.21 -5.16
N GLY A 52 -7.43 -3.11 -4.43
CA GLY A 52 -7.56 -4.50 -4.83
C GLY A 52 -8.29 -4.67 -6.18
N ILE A 53 -9.40 -3.95 -6.37
CA ILE A 53 -10.14 -3.95 -7.65
C ILE A 53 -9.29 -3.35 -8.77
N ILE A 54 -8.71 -2.16 -8.56
CA ILE A 54 -7.90 -1.50 -9.60
C ILE A 54 -6.69 -2.35 -9.98
N ALA A 55 -5.96 -2.91 -9.01
CA ALA A 55 -4.78 -3.73 -9.28
C ALA A 55 -5.13 -5.09 -9.90
N SER A 56 -6.30 -5.68 -9.60
CA SER A 56 -6.72 -6.93 -10.25
C SER A 56 -7.07 -6.74 -11.72
N ILE A 57 -7.59 -5.57 -12.12
CA ILE A 57 -7.97 -5.27 -13.51
C ILE A 57 -6.77 -4.72 -14.30
N PHE A 58 -6.01 -3.77 -13.72
CA PHE A 58 -4.97 -3.00 -14.42
C PHE A 58 -3.54 -3.37 -14.01
N GLY A 59 -3.36 -4.28 -13.05
CA GLY A 59 -2.04 -4.66 -12.53
C GLY A 59 -1.20 -5.46 -13.52
N GLY A 60 0.10 -5.20 -13.55
CA GLY A 60 1.04 -5.87 -14.46
C GLY A 60 1.58 -7.22 -13.96
N ARG A 61 1.30 -7.62 -12.71
CA ARG A 61 1.83 -8.85 -12.10
C ARG A 61 0.73 -9.65 -11.40
N PRO A 62 0.25 -10.76 -12.00
CA PRO A 62 -0.76 -11.62 -11.40
C PRO A 62 -0.35 -12.14 -10.01
N GLY A 63 -1.30 -12.16 -9.08
CA GLY A 63 -1.10 -12.63 -7.71
C GLY A 63 -0.45 -11.60 -6.76
N MET A 64 -0.14 -10.38 -7.23
CA MET A 64 0.32 -9.30 -6.37
C MET A 64 -0.86 -8.59 -5.71
N ILE A 65 -0.84 -8.49 -4.38
CA ILE A 65 -1.87 -7.78 -3.62
C ILE A 65 -1.46 -6.32 -3.47
N SER A 66 -2.38 -5.41 -3.79
CA SER A 66 -2.21 -3.98 -3.63
C SER A 66 -3.29 -3.46 -2.67
N GLY A 67 -2.88 -2.73 -1.63
CA GLY A 67 -3.78 -2.24 -0.60
C GLY A 67 -3.15 -1.16 0.26
N ALA A 68 -3.70 -0.96 1.46
CA ALA A 68 -3.14 -0.04 2.44
C ALA A 68 -1.84 -0.61 3.03
N THR A 69 -0.73 0.12 2.94
CA THR A 69 0.57 -0.31 3.48
C THR A 69 1.08 0.69 4.52
N GLY A 70 1.85 0.18 5.50
CA GLY A 70 2.47 1.02 6.52
C GLY A 70 3.40 2.08 5.93
N ALA A 71 4.08 1.75 4.82
CA ALA A 71 4.94 2.68 4.09
C ALA A 71 4.19 3.94 3.64
N MET A 72 2.98 3.79 3.12
CA MET A 72 2.14 4.93 2.74
C MET A 72 1.58 5.65 3.97
N ALA A 73 1.12 4.90 4.98
CA ALA A 73 0.54 5.47 6.19
C ALA A 73 1.51 6.43 6.89
N VAL A 74 2.76 6.00 7.10
CA VAL A 74 3.79 6.82 7.79
C VAL A 74 4.10 8.12 7.04
N VAL A 75 4.11 8.10 5.70
CA VAL A 75 4.39 9.29 4.88
C VAL A 75 3.26 10.31 4.97
N VAL A 76 2.00 9.85 5.06
CA VAL A 76 0.84 10.75 5.06
C VAL A 76 0.46 11.29 6.43
N VAL A 77 0.98 10.71 7.54
CA VAL A 77 0.75 11.20 8.91
C VAL A 77 1.00 12.69 9.01
N ALA A 78 2.15 13.16 8.53
CA ALA A 78 2.54 14.56 8.62
C ALA A 78 1.62 15.47 7.80
N LEU A 79 1.17 15.00 6.62
CA LEU A 79 0.25 15.75 5.76
C LEU A 79 -1.12 15.89 6.42
N VAL A 80 -1.66 14.79 6.95
CA VAL A 80 -2.97 14.79 7.63
C VAL A 80 -2.92 15.66 8.88
N ALA A 81 -1.85 15.58 9.67
CA ALA A 81 -1.70 16.37 10.89
C ALA A 81 -1.62 17.88 10.63
N SER A 82 -1.08 18.30 9.48
CA SER A 82 -0.87 19.71 9.14
C SER A 82 -1.98 20.33 8.30
N HIS A 83 -2.59 19.57 7.38
CA HIS A 83 -3.53 20.09 6.38
C HIS A 83 -4.91 19.38 6.41
N GLY A 84 -5.05 18.32 7.20
CA GLY A 84 -6.29 17.55 7.29
C GLY A 84 -6.43 16.46 6.24
N VAL A 85 -7.50 15.67 6.38
CA VAL A 85 -7.76 14.46 5.58
C VAL A 85 -8.12 14.79 4.13
N GLN A 86 -8.63 15.98 3.84
CA GLN A 86 -8.98 16.38 2.47
C GLN A 86 -7.74 16.45 1.57
N TYR A 87 -6.62 16.91 2.14
CA TYR A 87 -5.34 16.98 1.43
C TYR A 87 -4.72 15.60 1.18
N LEU A 88 -5.01 14.61 2.04
CA LEU A 88 -4.66 13.21 1.78
C LEU A 88 -5.27 12.75 0.45
N PHE A 89 -6.57 12.99 0.24
CA PHE A 89 -7.25 12.56 -0.99
C PHE A 89 -6.68 13.26 -2.22
N ALA A 90 -6.42 14.57 -2.14
CA ALA A 90 -5.78 15.31 -3.22
C ALA A 90 -4.37 14.75 -3.55
N ALA A 91 -3.57 14.47 -2.51
CA ALA A 91 -2.23 13.89 -2.67
C ALA A 91 -2.27 12.49 -3.28
N VAL A 92 -3.24 11.65 -2.89
CA VAL A 92 -3.41 10.29 -3.45
C VAL A 92 -3.78 10.36 -4.93
N LEU A 93 -4.71 11.25 -5.32
CA LEU A 93 -5.06 11.45 -6.73
C LEU A 93 -3.85 11.93 -7.54
N LEU A 94 -3.10 12.92 -7.01
CA LEU A 94 -1.89 13.41 -7.65
C LEU A 94 -0.82 12.32 -7.78
N ALA A 95 -0.60 11.54 -6.72
CA ALA A 95 0.34 10.41 -6.74
C ALA A 95 -0.06 9.38 -7.80
N GLY A 96 -1.36 9.05 -7.92
CA GLY A 96 -1.88 8.17 -8.95
C GLY A 96 -1.62 8.69 -10.37
N LEU A 97 -1.85 9.98 -10.61
CA LEU A 97 -1.54 10.63 -11.90
C LEU A 97 -0.04 10.54 -12.22
N ILE A 98 0.82 10.81 -11.24
CA ILE A 98 2.28 10.68 -11.40
C ILE A 98 2.67 9.22 -11.71
N GLN A 99 2.08 8.25 -11.02
CA GLN A 99 2.33 6.82 -11.26
C GLN A 99 1.91 6.40 -12.67
N ILE A 100 0.75 6.84 -13.15
CA ILE A 100 0.28 6.59 -14.52
C ILE A 100 1.25 7.20 -15.53
N LEU A 101 1.70 8.43 -15.31
CA LEU A 101 2.68 9.09 -16.18
C LEU A 101 4.00 8.31 -16.23
N PHE A 102 4.50 7.85 -15.08
CA PHE A 102 5.70 6.99 -15.01
C PHE A 102 5.51 5.66 -15.73
N GLY A 103 4.30 5.09 -15.69
CA GLY A 103 3.92 3.90 -16.45
C GLY A 103 3.97 4.12 -17.96
N ILE A 104 3.33 5.20 -18.44
CA ILE A 104 3.29 5.57 -19.87
C ILE A 104 4.70 5.85 -20.41
N LEU A 105 5.51 6.59 -19.65
CA LEU A 105 6.89 6.92 -20.00
C LEU A 105 7.86 5.75 -19.79
N ARG A 106 7.39 4.58 -19.32
CA ARG A 106 8.20 3.37 -19.05
C ARG A 106 9.38 3.63 -18.11
N LEU A 107 9.20 4.52 -17.13
CA LEU A 107 10.22 4.91 -16.16
C LEU A 107 10.39 3.87 -15.04
N GLY A 108 9.56 2.83 -14.97
CA GLY A 108 9.62 1.80 -13.94
C GLY A 108 10.97 1.07 -13.83
N LYS A 109 11.77 1.03 -14.91
CA LYS A 109 13.13 0.43 -14.88
C LYS A 109 14.11 1.18 -13.98
N PHE A 110 13.88 2.47 -13.74
CA PHE A 110 14.78 3.31 -12.93
C PHE A 110 14.71 3.00 -11.44
N ILE A 111 13.72 2.24 -10.97
CA ILE A 111 13.70 1.77 -9.58
C ILE A 111 14.94 0.93 -9.23
N ARG A 112 15.58 0.32 -10.23
CA ARG A 112 16.83 -0.45 -10.05
C ARG A 112 18.03 0.42 -9.69
N LEU A 113 17.94 1.74 -9.87
CA LEU A 113 18.99 2.68 -9.49
C LEU A 113 18.95 3.03 -8.00
N VAL A 114 17.87 2.70 -7.29
CA VAL A 114 17.76 2.96 -5.86
C VAL A 114 18.74 2.06 -5.10
N PRO A 115 19.70 2.62 -4.35
CA PRO A 115 20.69 1.82 -3.64
C PRO A 115 20.05 0.92 -2.58
N TYR A 116 20.55 -0.31 -2.45
CA TYR A 116 20.11 -1.25 -1.43
C TYR A 116 20.19 -0.69 0.01
N PRO A 117 21.24 0.05 0.41
CA PRO A 117 21.28 0.65 1.75
C PRO A 117 20.15 1.65 2.02
N VAL A 118 19.67 2.37 1.00
CA VAL A 118 18.54 3.32 1.14
C VAL A 118 17.24 2.57 1.40
N MET A 119 17.01 1.47 0.69
CA MET A 119 15.83 0.62 0.93
C MET A 119 15.85 0.01 2.34
N LEU A 120 16.99 -0.48 2.80
CA LEU A 120 17.13 -1.01 4.16
C LEU A 120 16.92 0.07 5.23
N GLY A 121 17.52 1.26 5.04
CA GLY A 121 17.32 2.39 5.94
C GLY A 121 15.85 2.79 6.05
N PHE A 122 15.15 2.84 4.91
CA PHE A 122 13.72 3.12 4.87
C PHE A 122 12.89 2.05 5.62
N VAL A 123 13.13 0.76 5.35
CA VAL A 123 12.38 -0.32 6.01
C VAL A 123 12.66 -0.39 7.52
N ASN A 124 13.90 -0.18 7.95
CA ASN A 124 14.25 -0.12 9.37
C ASN A 124 13.59 1.09 10.06
N GLY A 125 13.64 2.26 9.42
CA GLY A 125 12.98 3.46 9.91
C GLY A 125 11.46 3.26 10.04
N LEU A 126 10.84 2.63 9.04
CA LEU A 126 9.42 2.28 9.06
C LEU A 126 9.08 1.40 10.27
N ALA A 127 9.86 0.35 10.51
CA ALA A 127 9.63 -0.56 11.63
C ALA A 127 9.69 0.17 12.98
N VAL A 128 10.68 1.06 13.15
CA VAL A 128 10.83 1.88 14.37
C VAL A 128 9.64 2.83 14.54
N VAL A 129 9.20 3.51 13.47
CA VAL A 129 8.04 4.42 13.54
C VAL A 129 6.76 3.67 13.92
N ILE A 130 6.51 2.50 13.32
CA ILE A 130 5.36 1.66 13.66
C ILE A 130 5.43 1.23 15.13
N PHE A 131 6.60 0.79 15.60
CA PHE A 131 6.81 0.37 16.99
C PHE A 131 6.52 1.52 17.98
N ILE A 132 7.08 2.71 17.73
CA ILE A 132 6.87 3.89 18.58
C ILE A 132 5.39 4.30 18.58
N ALA A 133 4.71 4.24 17.42
CA ALA A 133 3.30 4.56 17.33
C ALA A 133 2.41 3.68 18.24
N GLN A 134 2.83 2.44 18.52
CA GLN A 134 2.10 1.55 19.43
C GLN A 134 2.27 1.91 20.91
N LEU A 135 3.40 2.52 21.31
CA LEU A 135 3.69 2.80 22.73
C LEU A 135 2.63 3.70 23.38
N ALA A 136 2.00 4.58 22.61
CA ALA A 136 0.91 5.43 23.10
C ALA A 136 -0.32 4.63 23.55
N GLN A 137 -0.58 3.46 22.95
CA GLN A 137 -1.73 2.61 23.26
C GLN A 137 -1.58 1.85 24.58
N PHE A 138 -0.36 1.71 25.11
CA PHE A 138 -0.09 1.06 26.38
C PHE A 138 -0.11 2.02 27.59
N LYS A 139 -0.28 3.32 27.35
CA LYS A 139 -0.39 4.29 28.43
C LYS A 139 -1.80 4.19 29.04
N VAL A 140 -1.86 3.79 30.30
CA VAL A 140 -3.07 3.91 31.11
C VAL A 140 -3.16 5.37 31.54
N VAL A 141 -4.10 6.12 30.95
CA VAL A 141 -4.52 7.44 31.46
C VAL A 141 -5.72 7.22 32.35
#